data_AF-A0AAV9K313-F1
#
_entry.id   AF-A0AAV9K313-F1
#
_cell.length_a   1.000
_cell.length_b   1.000
_cell.length_c   1.000
_cell.angle_alpha   90.00
_cell.angle_beta   90.00
_cell.angle_gamma   90.00
#
_symmetry.space_group_name_H-M   'P 1'
#
loop_
_entity.id
_entity.type
_entity.pdbx_description
1 polymer ?
#
loop_
_entity_poly.entity_id
_entity_poly.type
_entity_poly.pdbx_seq_one_letter_code
_entity_poly.pdbx_strand_id
1 'polypeptide(L)'
;MVMICHYVGKKIKLNKWIIHPNFSLKLIYGIDQNGTPKELTAKSYEVRNSQVRDPVKTSFEEWARPGHFSRTIAKGPNAHDFDSHTSDLEEISQKVFSEHFGQLSIIFLWLSGMYFHGARFSNYEAWLSDPTHIGPSAQVVWPIVGQEILNGDIGGGFRGIQITSGYFQLWRASGITSELQLYCTAIGALIFALLMLFAGWFHYHKAAPKLAWFQDIESMLNHHLIPLPHEFILNRDLLAQLYPSFAEGATPFFTLNWSKYADFLTFRGGLDPRTRVRGRSILPITI
;
A
#
# COMPACT_ATOMS: atom_id res chain seq x y z
N MET A 1 -28.77 8.24 17.55
CA MET A 1 -28.48 9.66 17.89
C MET A 1 -28.45 10.42 16.58
N VAL A 2 -29.56 11.09 16.28
CA VAL A 2 -29.88 11.72 15.00
C VAL A 2 -29.48 13.19 15.09
N MET A 3 -28.66 13.70 14.17
CA MET A 3 -28.53 15.14 13.94
C MET A 3 -29.04 15.45 12.53
N ILE A 4 -30.29 15.91 12.49
CA ILE A 4 -30.91 16.63 11.38
C ILE A 4 -30.48 18.09 11.55
N CYS A 5 -29.73 18.63 10.60
CA CYS A 5 -29.55 20.08 10.48
C CYS A 5 -30.28 20.55 9.21
N HIS A 6 -31.35 21.31 9.44
CA HIS A 6 -32.09 22.06 8.44
C HIS A 6 -31.16 23.10 7.77
N TYR A 7 -31.12 23.13 6.44
CA TYR A 7 -30.76 24.36 5.73
C TYR A 7 -31.81 24.72 4.68
N VAL A 8 -32.12 26.00 4.69
CA VAL A 8 -33.30 26.69 4.18
C VAL A 8 -33.25 26.86 2.66
N GLY A 9 -34.44 26.87 2.06
CA GLY A 9 -34.67 26.81 0.62
C GLY A 9 -34.01 27.89 -0.23
N LYS A 10 -33.50 27.45 -1.39
CA LYS A 10 -33.48 28.23 -2.63
C LYS A 10 -34.03 27.36 -3.76
N LYS A 11 -35.17 27.78 -4.33
CA LYS A 11 -35.69 27.26 -5.60
C LYS A 11 -34.66 27.51 -6.70
N ILE A 12 -33.97 26.46 -7.15
CA ILE A 12 -33.19 26.51 -8.39
C ILE A 12 -34.15 26.18 -9.53
N LYS A 13 -34.47 27.18 -10.35
CA LYS A 13 -35.16 26.98 -11.63
C LYS A 13 -34.22 26.22 -12.56
N LEU A 14 -34.53 24.97 -12.88
CA LEU A 14 -33.96 24.28 -14.03
C LEU A 14 -34.48 24.96 -15.29
N ASN A 15 -33.60 25.62 -16.06
CA ASN A 15 -33.87 25.95 -17.45
C ASN A 15 -32.55 25.94 -18.25
N LYS A 16 -32.55 25.12 -19.31
CA LYS A 16 -31.65 25.13 -20.48
C LYS A 16 -30.13 24.92 -20.24
N TRP A 17 -29.71 23.66 -20.33
CA TRP A 17 -28.38 23.31 -20.81
C TRP A 17 -28.37 23.39 -22.34
N ILE A 18 -28.11 24.58 -22.90
CA ILE A 18 -27.70 24.74 -24.29
C ILE A 18 -26.18 24.92 -24.27
N ILE A 19 -25.49 23.97 -24.91
CA ILE A 19 -24.03 23.88 -25.00
C ILE A 19 -23.53 25.09 -25.80
N HIS A 20 -22.83 26.02 -25.14
CA HIS A 20 -22.08 27.11 -25.78
C HIS A 20 -20.58 26.76 -25.77
N PRO A 21 -19.81 27.00 -26.85
CA PRO A 21 -18.44 26.46 -26.98
C PRO A 21 -17.37 27.19 -26.14
N ASN A 22 -17.75 28.22 -25.38
CA ASN A 22 -16.81 29.10 -24.67
C ASN A 22 -16.85 28.93 -23.14
N PHE A 23 -17.32 27.78 -22.64
CA PHE A 23 -17.31 27.45 -21.20
C PHE A 23 -15.99 26.79 -20.74
N SER A 24 -14.91 26.93 -21.51
CA SER A 24 -13.61 26.36 -21.19
C SER A 24 -12.56 27.46 -21.20
N LEU A 25 -12.34 28.09 -20.03
CA LEU A 25 -11.10 28.81 -19.65
C LEU A 25 -11.23 29.52 -18.30
N LYS A 26 -12.45 29.92 -17.88
CA LYS A 26 -12.66 30.61 -16.59
C LYS A 26 -12.62 29.72 -15.34
N LEU A 27 -12.72 28.39 -15.49
CA LEU A 27 -12.65 27.46 -14.36
C LEU A 27 -11.23 26.89 -14.11
N ILE A 28 -10.30 27.05 -15.07
CA ILE A 28 -8.94 26.49 -14.99
C ILE A 28 -7.99 27.46 -14.27
N TYR A 29 -8.29 28.76 -14.28
CA TYR A 29 -7.54 29.77 -13.54
C TYR A 29 -8.49 30.47 -12.58
N GLY A 30 -8.44 30.10 -11.31
CA GLY A 30 -9.28 30.64 -10.24
C GLY A 30 -9.05 32.13 -9.97
N ILE A 31 -9.63 32.99 -10.80
CA ILE A 31 -9.59 34.46 -10.68
C ILE A 31 -10.99 34.94 -10.30
N ASP A 32 -11.12 35.69 -9.20
CA ASP A 32 -12.36 36.42 -8.88
C ASP A 32 -12.45 37.72 -9.72
N GLN A 33 -13.66 38.29 -9.84
CA GLN A 33 -13.94 39.48 -10.66
C GLN A 33 -13.10 40.73 -10.33
N ASN A 34 -12.34 40.74 -9.23
CA ASN A 34 -11.50 41.85 -8.77
C ASN A 34 -9.99 41.65 -9.00
N GLY A 35 -9.57 40.60 -9.72
CA GLY A 35 -8.18 40.48 -10.20
C GLY A 35 -7.12 40.19 -9.14
N THR A 36 -7.49 39.76 -7.94
CA THR A 36 -6.55 39.28 -6.93
C THR A 36 -6.27 37.77 -7.11
N PRO A 37 -5.01 37.31 -7.05
CA PRO A 37 -4.70 35.88 -7.09
C PRO A 37 -5.27 35.19 -5.84
N LYS A 38 -6.18 34.23 -6.02
CA LYS A 38 -6.72 33.44 -4.92
C LYS A 38 -5.61 32.60 -4.28
N GLU A 39 -5.55 32.63 -2.95
CA GLU A 39 -5.06 31.63 -1.96
C GLU A 39 -4.35 30.36 -2.49
N LEU A 40 -4.88 29.71 -3.53
CA LEU A 40 -4.26 28.63 -4.31
C LEU A 40 -2.85 28.94 -4.83
N THR A 41 -2.58 30.16 -5.33
CA THR A 41 -1.23 30.53 -5.79
C THR A 41 -0.24 30.67 -4.64
N ALA A 42 -0.68 31.21 -3.50
CA ALA A 42 0.13 31.32 -2.29
C ALA A 42 0.42 29.95 -1.69
N LYS A 43 -0.59 29.08 -1.57
CA LYS A 43 -0.44 27.70 -1.10
C LYS A 43 0.47 26.89 -2.04
N SER A 44 0.41 27.11 -3.36
CA SER A 44 1.31 26.47 -4.33
C SER A 44 2.77 26.96 -4.26
N TYR A 45 2.99 28.20 -3.79
CA TYR A 45 4.31 28.79 -3.60
C TYR A 45 4.93 28.33 -2.27
N GLU A 46 4.11 28.19 -1.23
CA GLU A 46 4.48 27.70 0.09
C GLU A 46 4.81 26.20 0.05
N VAL A 47 4.06 25.41 -0.72
CA VAL A 47 4.37 24.00 -1.03
C VAL A 47 5.72 23.86 -1.76
N ARG A 48 6.10 24.81 -2.63
CA ARG A 48 7.42 24.81 -3.30
C ARG A 48 8.59 25.16 -2.39
N ASN A 49 8.36 25.77 -1.23
CA ASN A 49 9.38 26.14 -0.25
C ASN A 49 9.32 25.27 1.02
N SER A 50 8.79 24.04 0.90
CA SER A 50 8.50 23.12 2.01
C SER A 50 9.66 22.20 2.41
N GLN A 51 10.83 22.32 1.77
CA GLN A 51 11.96 21.41 1.99
C GLN A 51 13.27 22.17 2.19
N VAL A 52 14.16 21.59 3.00
CA VAL A 52 15.55 22.00 3.17
C VAL A 52 16.45 21.09 2.34
N ARG A 53 17.34 21.70 1.53
CA ARG A 53 18.29 20.99 0.68
C ARG A 53 19.57 20.69 1.44
N ASP A 54 20.06 19.45 1.30
CA ASP A 54 21.31 18.97 1.90
C ASP A 54 21.50 19.33 3.40
N PRO A 55 20.49 19.11 4.27
CA PRO A 55 20.56 19.56 5.68
C PRO A 55 21.62 18.83 6.50
N VAL A 56 21.86 17.55 6.22
CA VAL A 56 22.83 16.72 6.93
C VAL A 56 23.76 16.04 5.94
N LYS A 57 25.07 16.29 6.06
CA LYS A 57 26.08 15.66 5.19
C LYS A 57 26.12 14.15 5.43
N THR A 58 26.09 13.37 4.35
CA THR A 58 26.31 11.92 4.43
C THR A 58 27.81 11.65 4.66
N SER A 59 28.15 11.11 5.83
CA SER A 59 29.51 10.68 6.18
C SER A 59 29.49 9.49 7.16
N PHE A 60 30.58 8.74 7.20
CA PHE A 60 30.79 7.66 8.19
C PHE A 60 31.41 8.14 9.51
N GLU A 61 31.65 9.46 9.66
CA GLU A 61 32.35 9.99 10.84
C GLU A 61 31.58 9.71 12.14
N GLU A 62 30.26 9.91 12.12
CA GLU A 62 29.40 9.70 13.27
C GLU A 62 29.25 8.21 13.64
N TRP A 63 29.44 7.29 12.68
CA TRP A 63 29.40 5.85 12.93
C TRP A 63 30.60 5.37 13.76
N ALA A 64 31.73 6.09 13.68
CA ALA A 64 32.90 5.83 14.51
C ALA A 64 32.74 6.31 15.96
N ARG A 65 31.65 7.03 16.27
CA ARG A 65 31.35 7.61 17.58
C ARG A 65 29.99 7.07 18.09
N PRO A 66 29.94 5.85 18.65
CA PRO A 66 28.73 5.33 19.26
C PRO A 66 28.16 6.33 20.28
N GLY A 67 26.85 6.59 20.22
CA GLY A 67 26.19 7.56 21.09
C GLY A 67 26.36 9.03 20.73
N HIS A 68 26.85 9.36 19.52
CA HIS A 68 27.03 10.76 19.05
C HIS A 68 25.77 11.63 19.16
N PHE A 69 24.59 11.01 19.19
CA PHE A 69 23.28 11.65 19.31
C PHE A 69 22.95 12.13 20.75
N SER A 70 23.69 11.72 21.77
CA SER A 70 23.47 12.14 23.17
C SER A 70 24.66 12.93 23.71
N ARG A 71 24.39 14.10 24.31
CA ARG A 71 25.40 14.90 25.02
C ARG A 71 25.77 14.32 26.40
N THR A 72 24.88 13.54 26.98
CA THR A 72 24.96 13.05 28.38
C THR A 72 25.50 11.63 28.48
N ILE A 73 25.24 10.76 27.50
CA ILE A 73 25.66 9.35 27.55
C ILE A 73 26.15 8.88 26.19
N ALA A 74 27.47 8.89 25.97
CA ALA A 74 28.11 8.29 24.79
C ALA A 74 28.01 6.74 24.75
N LYS A 75 27.32 6.09 25.71
CA LYS A 75 27.24 4.62 25.88
C LYS A 75 25.88 4.09 26.43
N GLY A 76 24.74 4.76 26.18
CA GLY A 76 23.42 4.38 26.76
C GLY A 76 22.32 4.02 25.73
N PRO A 77 21.30 3.21 26.09
CA PRO A 77 20.31 2.60 25.19
C PRO A 77 19.16 3.53 24.74
N ASN A 78 19.47 4.76 24.32
CA ASN A 78 18.46 5.76 23.95
C ASN A 78 18.45 6.06 22.45
N ALA A 79 18.81 5.10 21.58
CA ALA A 79 19.04 5.35 20.15
C ALA A 79 17.80 5.82 19.37
N HIS A 80 16.59 5.45 19.80
CA HIS A 80 15.32 5.86 19.17
C HIS A 80 14.51 6.84 20.02
N ASP A 81 15.09 7.32 21.13
CA ASP A 81 14.47 8.35 21.97
C ASP A 81 14.86 9.74 21.45
N PHE A 82 14.29 10.12 20.30
CA PHE A 82 14.69 11.34 19.58
C PHE A 82 14.45 12.63 20.36
N ASP A 83 13.43 12.66 21.22
CA ASP A 83 13.13 13.80 22.09
C ASP A 83 14.25 14.05 23.12
N SER A 84 15.02 13.01 23.48
CA SER A 84 16.20 13.14 24.34
C SER A 84 17.46 13.63 23.63
N HIS A 85 17.48 13.62 22.28
CA HIS A 85 18.65 14.01 21.48
C HIS A 85 18.66 15.50 21.15
N THR A 86 17.48 16.06 20.88
CA THR A 86 17.31 17.43 20.41
C THR A 86 15.95 17.98 20.87
N SER A 87 15.85 19.29 21.07
CA SER A 87 14.57 19.94 21.37
C SER A 87 13.88 20.52 20.12
N ASP A 88 14.48 20.34 18.94
CA ASP A 88 13.93 20.82 17.67
C ASP A 88 12.92 19.82 17.09
N LEU A 89 11.64 20.21 17.10
CA LEU A 89 10.56 19.39 16.61
C LEU A 89 10.65 19.11 15.09
N GLU A 90 11.25 20.02 14.31
CA GLU A 90 11.47 19.79 12.88
C GLU A 90 12.47 18.64 12.67
N GLU A 91 13.60 18.67 13.38
CA GLU A 91 14.61 17.62 13.32
C GLU A 91 14.05 16.25 13.78
N ILE A 92 13.27 16.24 14.87
CA ILE A 92 12.59 15.03 15.36
C ILE A 92 11.64 14.48 14.28
N SER A 93 10.82 15.34 13.68
CA SER A 93 9.86 14.94 12.64
C SER A 93 10.56 14.35 11.41
N GLN A 94 11.70 14.93 11.00
CA GLN A 94 12.52 14.43 9.90
C GLN A 94 13.15 13.06 10.22
N LYS A 95 13.64 12.85 11.45
CA LYS A 95 14.17 11.55 11.90
C LYS A 95 13.09 10.47 11.88
N VAL A 96 11.93 10.76 12.47
CA VAL A 96 10.77 9.85 12.49
C VAL A 96 10.30 9.52 11.07
N PHE A 97 10.22 10.52 10.19
CA PHE A 97 9.83 10.31 8.80
C PHE A 97 10.80 9.39 8.04
N SER A 98 12.10 9.60 8.21
CA SER A 98 13.13 8.72 7.63
C SER A 98 13.10 7.31 8.21
N GLU A 99 12.88 7.17 9.52
CA GLU A 99 12.78 5.87 10.19
C GLU A 99 11.59 5.06 9.67
N HIS A 100 10.44 5.70 9.40
CA HIS A 100 9.30 5.02 8.79
C HIS A 100 9.65 4.38 7.44
N PHE A 101 10.43 5.06 6.60
CA PHE A 101 10.93 4.47 5.36
C PHE A 101 11.91 3.31 5.61
N GLY A 102 12.76 3.42 6.64
CA GLY A 102 13.62 2.32 7.08
C GLY A 102 12.81 1.09 7.52
N GLN A 103 11.78 1.30 8.33
CA GLN A 103 10.86 0.24 8.78
C GLN A 103 10.13 -0.39 7.58
N LEU A 104 9.61 0.42 6.66
CA LEU A 104 8.99 -0.07 5.42
C LEU A 104 9.96 -0.90 4.58
N SER A 105 11.23 -0.46 4.45
CA SER A 105 12.27 -1.24 3.76
C SER A 105 12.46 -2.63 4.39
N ILE A 106 12.51 -2.72 5.73
CA ILE A 106 12.65 -3.99 6.43
C ILE A 106 11.42 -4.87 6.21
N ILE A 107 10.21 -4.29 6.25
CA ILE A 107 8.96 -5.01 5.97
C ILE A 107 8.98 -5.58 4.54
N PHE A 108 9.35 -4.78 3.53
CA PHE A 108 9.45 -5.26 2.15
C PHE A 108 10.54 -6.31 1.96
N LEU A 109 11.68 -6.18 2.65
CA LEU A 109 12.73 -7.19 2.62
C LEU A 109 12.25 -8.52 3.24
N TRP A 110 11.56 -8.45 4.38
CA TRP A 110 10.95 -9.62 5.01
C TRP A 110 9.90 -10.27 4.09
N LEU A 111 9.00 -9.47 3.50
CA LEU A 111 8.03 -9.95 2.52
C LEU A 111 8.73 -10.61 1.32
N SER A 112 9.74 -9.96 0.74
CA SER A 112 10.56 -10.53 -0.34
C SER A 112 11.13 -11.90 0.06
N GLY A 113 11.65 -12.03 1.29
CA GLY A 113 12.11 -13.30 1.83
C GLY A 113 11.02 -14.36 1.87
N MET A 114 9.81 -14.03 2.35
CA MET A 114 8.69 -14.97 2.39
C MET A 114 8.30 -15.48 0.99
N TYR A 115 8.21 -14.59 0.01
CA TYR A 115 7.92 -14.96 -1.38
C TYR A 115 9.06 -15.77 -2.01
N PHE A 116 10.31 -15.43 -1.74
CA PHE A 116 11.47 -16.16 -2.24
C PHE A 116 11.55 -17.57 -1.68
N HIS A 117 11.31 -17.74 -0.37
CA HIS A 117 11.23 -19.05 0.26
C HIS A 117 10.10 -19.90 -0.34
N GLY A 118 8.94 -19.29 -0.60
CA GLY A 118 7.86 -19.92 -1.35
C GLY A 118 8.27 -20.37 -2.75
N ALA A 119 9.07 -19.57 -3.46
CA ALA A 119 9.48 -19.87 -4.82
C ALA A 119 10.60 -20.91 -4.95
N ARG A 120 11.43 -21.11 -3.91
CA ARG A 120 12.66 -21.91 -4.03
C ARG A 120 12.78 -23.10 -3.10
N PHE A 121 12.15 -23.04 -1.93
CA PHE A 121 12.34 -24.02 -0.86
C PHE A 121 11.01 -24.53 -0.32
N SER A 122 9.99 -24.58 -1.17
CA SER A 122 8.63 -24.91 -0.78
C SER A 122 8.04 -26.03 -1.65
N ASN A 123 6.91 -26.57 -1.20
CA ASN A 123 6.09 -27.50 -1.95
C ASN A 123 4.82 -26.84 -2.52
N TYR A 124 4.87 -25.54 -2.86
CA TYR A 124 3.68 -24.75 -3.20
C TYR A 124 2.88 -25.32 -4.38
N GLU A 125 3.52 -25.69 -5.49
CA GLU A 125 2.82 -26.27 -6.65
C GLU A 125 2.22 -27.65 -6.34
N ALA A 126 2.93 -28.48 -5.57
CA ALA A 126 2.40 -29.76 -5.11
C ALA A 126 1.18 -29.53 -4.19
N TRP A 127 1.26 -28.61 -3.25
CA TRP A 127 0.15 -28.22 -2.38
C TRP A 127 -1.04 -27.66 -3.17
N LEU A 128 -0.81 -26.90 -4.24
CA LEU A 128 -1.89 -26.40 -5.11
C LEU A 128 -2.67 -27.54 -5.77
N SER A 129 -2.02 -28.65 -6.09
CA SER A 129 -2.65 -29.82 -6.70
C SER A 129 -3.52 -30.63 -5.74
N ASP A 130 -3.14 -30.73 -4.46
CA ASP A 130 -3.93 -31.38 -3.40
C ASP A 130 -3.80 -30.64 -2.04
N PRO A 131 -4.52 -29.52 -1.88
CA PRO A 131 -4.41 -28.66 -0.70
C PRO A 131 -5.10 -29.25 0.54
N THR A 132 -5.79 -30.40 0.40
CA THR A 132 -6.49 -31.10 1.49
C THR A 132 -5.62 -32.12 2.19
N HIS A 133 -4.70 -32.77 1.46
CA HIS A 133 -3.86 -33.83 2.03
C HIS A 133 -2.38 -33.43 2.13
N ILE A 134 -1.91 -32.48 1.32
CA ILE A 134 -0.53 -31.97 1.38
C ILE A 134 -0.48 -30.81 2.36
N GLY A 135 0.49 -30.83 3.28
CA GLY A 135 0.73 -29.71 4.20
C GLY A 135 1.55 -28.60 3.54
N PRO A 136 1.40 -27.33 3.95
CA PRO A 136 2.25 -26.26 3.46
C PRO A 136 3.64 -26.31 4.12
N SER A 137 4.72 -26.30 3.32
CA SER A 137 6.10 -26.22 3.80
C SER A 137 6.92 -25.29 2.92
N ALA A 138 7.74 -24.41 3.52
CA ALA A 138 8.58 -23.43 2.81
C ALA A 138 9.96 -23.20 3.47
N GLN A 139 10.36 -24.10 4.35
CA GLN A 139 11.64 -24.03 5.04
C GLN A 139 12.25 -25.43 5.11
N VAL A 140 13.49 -25.54 4.65
CA VAL A 140 14.26 -26.79 4.62
C VAL A 140 15.52 -26.60 5.45
N VAL A 141 15.78 -27.56 6.32
CA VAL A 141 16.92 -27.57 7.23
C VAL A 141 18.09 -28.29 6.59
N TRP A 142 19.29 -27.71 6.66
CA TRP A 142 20.51 -28.34 6.16
C TRP A 142 20.99 -29.51 7.04
N PRO A 143 21.53 -30.59 6.46
CA PRO A 143 21.98 -31.78 7.19
C PRO A 143 23.42 -31.62 7.70
N ILE A 144 23.60 -30.89 8.80
CA ILE A 144 24.95 -30.64 9.39
C ILE A 144 25.21 -31.55 10.59
N VAL A 145 24.29 -31.57 11.56
CA VAL A 145 24.48 -32.22 12.87
C VAL A 145 23.36 -33.20 13.26
N GLY A 146 22.58 -33.69 12.29
CA GLY A 146 21.38 -34.48 12.55
C GLY A 146 20.07 -33.67 12.64
N GLN A 147 20.15 -32.35 12.48
CA GLN A 147 19.00 -31.45 12.51
C GLN A 147 18.03 -31.63 11.31
N GLU A 148 18.43 -32.37 10.28
CA GLU A 148 17.56 -32.75 9.16
C GLU A 148 16.38 -33.64 9.59
N ILE A 149 16.38 -34.18 10.81
CA ILE A 149 15.20 -34.81 11.42
C ILE A 149 14.00 -33.85 11.49
N LEU A 150 14.25 -32.54 11.49
CA LEU A 150 13.22 -31.50 11.43
C LEU A 150 12.53 -31.41 10.06
N ASN A 151 13.14 -31.98 9.00
CA ASN A 151 12.51 -32.07 7.68
C ASN A 151 11.53 -33.25 7.67
N GLY A 152 10.35 -33.03 8.25
CA GLY A 152 9.25 -34.00 8.24
C GLY A 152 8.73 -34.25 6.83
N ASP A 153 8.12 -35.41 6.60
CA ASP A 153 7.37 -35.67 5.37
C ASP A 153 6.03 -34.94 5.44
N ILE A 154 5.83 -33.97 4.53
CA ILE A 154 4.65 -33.10 4.50
C ILE A 154 3.70 -33.49 3.34
N GLY A 155 4.04 -34.53 2.58
CA GLY A 155 3.33 -34.95 1.37
C GLY A 155 3.81 -34.24 0.10
N GLY A 156 3.41 -34.77 -1.06
CA GLY A 156 3.84 -34.25 -2.36
C GLY A 156 5.32 -34.52 -2.69
N GLY A 157 5.93 -35.54 -2.05
CA GLY A 157 7.35 -35.88 -2.25
C GLY A 157 8.33 -34.88 -1.64
N PHE A 158 7.85 -33.96 -0.79
CA PHE A 158 8.66 -32.91 -0.19
C PHE A 158 8.86 -33.13 1.32
N ARG A 159 10.08 -32.88 1.80
CA ARG A 159 10.42 -32.95 3.22
C ARG A 159 10.96 -31.62 3.70
N GLY A 160 10.34 -31.08 4.75
CA GLY A 160 10.66 -29.76 5.28
C GLY A 160 9.88 -29.44 6.55
N ILE A 161 10.04 -28.22 7.04
CA ILE A 161 9.28 -27.73 8.19
C ILE A 161 7.89 -27.29 7.71
N GLN A 162 6.85 -27.83 8.35
CA GLN A 162 5.49 -27.38 8.10
C GLN A 162 5.31 -25.94 8.61
N ILE A 163 4.82 -25.05 7.73
CA ILE A 163 4.59 -23.64 8.07
C ILE A 163 3.14 -23.40 8.49
N THR A 164 2.92 -22.45 9.39
CA THR A 164 1.58 -22.10 9.93
C THR A 164 1.19 -20.64 9.67
N SER A 165 1.98 -19.92 8.88
CA SER A 165 1.80 -18.49 8.56
C SER A 165 0.64 -18.20 7.61
N GLY A 166 0.09 -19.20 6.92
CA GLY A 166 -1.05 -19.03 6.01
C GLY A 166 -0.72 -18.47 4.62
N TYR A 167 0.57 -18.38 4.27
CA TYR A 167 1.01 -17.80 2.99
C TYR A 167 0.52 -18.58 1.76
N PHE A 168 0.42 -19.90 1.83
CA PHE A 168 -0.02 -20.72 0.69
C PHE A 168 -1.47 -20.40 0.31
N GLN A 169 -2.34 -20.24 1.33
CA GLN A 169 -3.73 -19.85 1.15
C GLN A 169 -3.82 -18.41 0.63
N LEU A 170 -2.98 -17.51 1.13
CA LEU A 170 -2.89 -16.13 0.66
C LEU A 170 -2.52 -16.07 -0.83
N TRP A 171 -1.43 -16.73 -1.23
CA TRP A 171 -0.97 -16.75 -2.62
C TRP A 171 -2.00 -17.39 -3.56
N ARG A 172 -2.66 -18.47 -3.12
CA ARG A 172 -3.76 -19.07 -3.87
C ARG A 172 -4.94 -18.11 -4.03
N ALA A 173 -5.29 -17.36 -2.99
CA ALA A 173 -6.36 -16.35 -3.05
C ALA A 173 -5.99 -15.16 -3.96
N SER A 174 -4.70 -14.85 -4.09
CA SER A 174 -4.16 -13.88 -5.05
C SER A 174 -4.07 -14.41 -6.49
N GLY A 175 -4.42 -15.68 -6.73
CA GLY A 175 -4.39 -16.30 -8.06
C GLY A 175 -2.99 -16.72 -8.53
N ILE A 176 -2.03 -16.86 -7.62
CA ILE A 176 -0.69 -17.34 -7.96
C ILE A 176 -0.75 -18.85 -8.20
N THR A 177 -0.17 -19.32 -9.31
CA THR A 177 -0.24 -20.73 -9.72
C THR A 177 1.11 -21.37 -10.02
N SER A 178 2.20 -20.61 -9.96
CA SER A 178 3.54 -21.12 -10.26
C SER A 178 4.62 -20.48 -9.39
N GLU A 179 5.71 -21.20 -9.18
CA GLU A 179 6.89 -20.72 -8.44
C GLU A 179 7.53 -19.49 -9.11
N LEU A 180 7.46 -19.40 -10.45
CA LEU A 180 7.98 -18.26 -11.21
C LEU A 180 7.31 -16.95 -10.80
N GLN A 181 5.98 -16.95 -10.60
CA GLN A 181 5.25 -15.76 -10.17
C GLN A 181 5.66 -15.32 -8.76
N LEU A 182 5.87 -16.27 -7.84
CA LEU A 182 6.39 -15.99 -6.50
C LEU A 182 7.79 -15.38 -6.57
N TYR A 183 8.66 -15.92 -7.44
CA TYR A 183 10.00 -15.40 -7.66
C TYR A 183 9.98 -13.96 -8.19
N CYS A 184 9.17 -13.67 -9.22
CA CYS A 184 9.02 -12.31 -9.74
C CYS A 184 8.50 -11.34 -8.66
N THR A 185 7.54 -11.78 -7.84
CA THR A 185 7.00 -10.98 -6.73
C THR A 185 8.07 -10.68 -5.69
N ALA A 186 8.93 -11.67 -5.37
CA ALA A 186 10.05 -11.48 -4.45
C ALA A 186 11.03 -10.43 -4.97
N ILE A 187 11.44 -10.51 -6.24
CA ILE A 187 12.34 -9.51 -6.84
C ILE A 187 11.69 -8.12 -6.87
N GLY A 188 10.40 -8.02 -7.19
CA GLY A 188 9.65 -6.77 -7.11
C GLY A 188 9.67 -6.17 -5.70
N ALA A 189 9.35 -6.97 -4.68
CA ALA A 189 9.39 -6.55 -3.28
C ALA A 189 10.81 -6.13 -2.84
N LEU A 190 11.86 -6.80 -3.31
CA LEU A 190 13.24 -6.44 -3.05
C LEU A 190 13.60 -5.07 -3.66
N ILE A 191 13.18 -4.80 -4.89
CA ILE A 191 13.36 -3.48 -5.52
C ILE A 191 12.63 -2.41 -4.71
N PHE A 192 11.40 -2.66 -4.27
CA PHE A 192 10.66 -1.75 -3.39
C PHE A 192 11.36 -1.51 -2.06
N ALA A 193 11.96 -2.54 -1.43
CA ALA A 193 12.76 -2.37 -0.24
C ALA A 193 13.91 -1.37 -0.47
N LEU A 194 14.66 -1.53 -1.57
CA LEU A 194 15.74 -0.61 -1.94
C LEU A 194 15.24 0.81 -2.22
N LEU A 195 14.07 0.96 -2.87
CA LEU A 195 13.44 2.26 -3.10
C LEU A 195 13.03 2.93 -1.78
N MET A 196 12.46 2.18 -0.83
CA MET A 196 12.10 2.72 0.49
C MET A 196 13.35 3.14 1.27
N LEU A 197 14.41 2.33 1.27
CA LEU A 197 15.67 2.68 1.90
C LEU A 197 16.27 3.96 1.30
N PHE A 198 16.26 4.06 -0.03
CA PHE A 198 16.70 5.26 -0.74
C PHE A 198 15.83 6.48 -0.41
N ALA A 199 14.51 6.32 -0.35
CA ALA A 199 13.58 7.40 -0.01
C ALA A 199 13.83 7.93 1.41
N GLY A 200 14.07 7.06 2.40
CA GLY A 200 14.46 7.47 3.75
C GLY A 200 15.74 8.29 3.76
N TRP A 201 16.80 7.77 3.15
CA TRP A 201 18.06 8.52 2.99
C TRP A 201 17.85 9.86 2.29
N PHE A 202 17.08 9.89 1.20
CA PHE A 202 16.84 11.08 0.40
C PHE A 202 16.08 12.15 1.19
N HIS A 203 15.01 11.76 1.88
CA HIS A 203 14.20 12.68 2.69
C HIS A 203 14.82 13.06 4.03
N TYR A 204 15.95 12.47 4.41
CA TYR A 204 16.73 12.93 5.57
C TYR A 204 17.95 13.77 5.16
N HIS A 205 18.75 13.30 4.19
CA HIS A 205 20.03 13.93 3.85
C HIS A 205 19.96 14.90 2.67
N LYS A 206 18.97 14.81 1.78
CA LYS A 206 18.93 15.59 0.52
C LYS A 206 17.79 16.57 0.41
N ALA A 207 16.59 16.17 0.86
CA ALA A 207 15.38 16.97 0.72
C ALA A 207 14.46 16.75 1.93
N ALA A 208 14.86 17.32 3.07
CA ALA A 208 14.13 17.15 4.32
C ALA A 208 12.91 18.09 4.38
N PRO A 209 11.69 17.56 4.65
CA PRO A 209 10.51 18.40 4.80
C PRO A 209 10.60 19.30 6.03
N LYS A 210 10.05 20.51 5.93
CA LYS A 210 9.90 21.44 7.05
C LYS A 210 8.74 21.04 7.96
N LEU A 211 8.73 21.54 9.20
CA LEU A 211 7.70 21.21 10.19
C LEU A 211 6.26 21.48 9.70
N ALA A 212 6.05 22.57 8.98
CA ALA A 212 4.74 22.94 8.43
C ALA A 212 4.16 21.88 7.48
N TRP A 213 5.01 21.14 6.75
CA TRP A 213 4.57 20.03 5.89
C TRP A 213 4.01 18.87 6.71
N PHE A 214 4.66 18.52 7.83
CA PHE A 214 4.21 17.47 8.73
C PHE A 214 2.90 17.83 9.45
N GLN A 215 2.66 19.11 9.71
CA GLN A 215 1.49 19.62 10.42
C GLN A 215 0.26 19.86 9.52
N ASP A 216 0.38 19.67 8.19
CA ASP A 216 -0.77 19.74 7.26
C ASP A 216 -1.62 18.45 7.35
N ILE A 217 -2.37 18.35 8.45
CA ILE A 217 -3.20 17.18 8.77
C ILE A 217 -4.33 17.01 7.76
N GLU A 218 -4.88 18.10 7.21
CA GLU A 218 -5.95 18.03 6.21
C GLU A 218 -5.46 17.36 4.92
N SER A 219 -4.29 17.79 4.42
CA SER A 219 -3.66 17.14 3.27
C SER A 219 -3.33 15.68 3.58
N MET A 220 -2.71 15.39 4.72
CA MET A 220 -2.36 14.02 5.12
C MET A 220 -3.60 13.10 5.15
N LEU A 221 -4.69 13.54 5.80
CA LEU A 221 -5.92 12.76 5.89
C LEU A 221 -6.55 12.53 4.52
N ASN A 222 -6.63 13.57 3.68
CA ASN A 222 -7.21 13.43 2.34
C ASN A 222 -6.41 12.45 1.47
N HIS A 223 -5.08 12.45 1.56
CA HIS A 223 -4.24 11.52 0.80
C HIS A 223 -4.24 10.09 1.37
N HIS A 224 -4.41 9.90 2.68
CA HIS A 224 -4.51 8.56 3.28
C HIS A 224 -5.89 7.91 3.14
N LEU A 225 -6.97 8.70 3.04
CA LEU A 225 -8.35 8.21 2.94
C LEU A 225 -8.79 7.88 1.51
N ILE A 226 -8.15 8.48 0.50
CA ILE A 226 -8.48 8.22 -0.91
C ILE A 226 -7.58 7.09 -1.42
N PRO A 227 -8.09 5.84 -1.57
CA PRO A 227 -7.27 4.75 -2.11
C PRO A 227 -6.89 5.05 -3.56
N LEU A 228 -5.65 4.71 -3.92
CA LEU A 228 -5.13 4.83 -5.28
C LEU A 228 -5.93 3.92 -6.23
N PRO A 229 -6.54 4.45 -7.30
CA PRO A 229 -7.27 3.65 -8.26
C PRO A 229 -6.28 3.06 -9.26
N HIS A 230 -5.70 1.90 -8.94
CA HIS A 230 -5.08 1.12 -10.01
C HIS A 230 -5.22 -0.38 -9.76
N GLU A 231 -5.78 -1.02 -10.80
CA GLU A 231 -5.49 -2.35 -11.33
C GLU A 231 -6.75 -3.15 -11.62
N PHE A 232 -7.27 -2.99 -12.85
CA PHE A 232 -8.06 -4.02 -13.51
C PHE A 232 -7.84 -3.91 -15.02
N ILE A 233 -6.79 -4.53 -15.54
CA ILE A 233 -6.69 -4.79 -16.98
C ILE A 233 -6.03 -6.14 -17.14
N LEU A 234 -6.73 -7.11 -17.73
CA LEU A 234 -6.20 -8.05 -18.73
C LEU A 234 -7.34 -8.93 -19.30
N ASN A 235 -7.42 -8.92 -20.65
CA ASN A 235 -8.30 -9.71 -21.53
C ASN A 235 -9.82 -9.71 -21.23
N ARG A 236 -10.53 -8.74 -21.82
CA ARG A 236 -12.00 -8.61 -21.73
C ARG A 236 -12.73 -9.86 -22.22
N ASP A 237 -12.23 -10.54 -23.24
CA ASP A 237 -12.93 -11.66 -23.87
C ASP A 237 -12.88 -12.92 -23.00
N LEU A 238 -11.80 -13.12 -22.25
CA LEU A 238 -11.70 -14.19 -21.25
C LEU A 238 -12.55 -13.85 -20.01
N LEU A 239 -12.51 -12.61 -19.55
CA LEU A 239 -13.34 -12.15 -18.43
C LEU A 239 -14.83 -12.24 -18.75
N ALA A 240 -15.24 -11.92 -19.99
CA ALA A 240 -16.63 -12.03 -20.43
C ALA A 240 -17.15 -13.48 -20.48
N GLN A 241 -16.26 -14.49 -20.59
CA GLN A 241 -16.65 -15.89 -20.49
C GLN A 241 -16.93 -16.31 -19.04
N LEU A 242 -16.18 -15.77 -18.08
CA LEU A 242 -16.34 -16.05 -16.65
C LEU A 242 -17.45 -15.21 -16.00
N TYR A 243 -17.54 -13.95 -16.43
CA TYR A 243 -18.43 -12.92 -15.92
C TYR A 243 -19.03 -12.15 -17.12
N PRO A 244 -20.20 -12.56 -17.64
CA PRO A 244 -20.81 -11.98 -18.83
C PRO A 244 -20.95 -10.45 -18.80
N SER A 245 -21.06 -9.84 -17.61
CA SER A 245 -21.18 -8.39 -17.45
C SER A 245 -19.94 -7.61 -17.91
N PHE A 246 -18.76 -8.23 -17.97
CA PHE A 246 -17.55 -7.58 -18.48
C PHE A 246 -17.63 -7.23 -19.97
N ALA A 247 -18.53 -7.87 -20.74
CA ALA A 247 -18.81 -7.47 -22.12
C ALA A 247 -19.47 -6.07 -22.20
N GLU A 248 -20.22 -5.66 -21.17
CA GLU A 248 -20.87 -4.35 -21.07
C GLU A 248 -19.86 -3.22 -20.72
N GLY A 249 -18.66 -3.58 -20.27
CA GLY A 249 -17.59 -2.65 -19.91
C GLY A 249 -17.97 -1.71 -18.76
N ALA A 250 -17.47 -0.48 -18.80
CA ALA A 250 -17.75 0.53 -17.77
C ALA A 250 -19.05 1.33 -18.02
N THR A 251 -19.77 1.08 -19.12
CA THR A 251 -20.98 1.85 -19.46
C THR A 251 -22.09 1.74 -18.40
N PRO A 252 -22.39 0.55 -17.83
CA PRO A 252 -23.36 0.43 -16.74
C PRO A 252 -22.98 1.21 -15.48
N PHE A 253 -21.68 1.40 -15.21
CA PHE A 253 -21.21 2.20 -14.08
C PHE A 253 -21.62 3.68 -14.22
N PHE A 254 -21.37 4.29 -15.38
CA PHE A 254 -21.69 5.71 -15.63
C PHE A 254 -23.18 5.97 -15.87
N THR A 255 -23.95 4.94 -16.23
CA THR A 255 -25.42 5.03 -16.37
C THR A 255 -26.17 4.67 -15.08
N LEU A 256 -25.44 4.45 -13.97
CA LEU A 256 -25.98 4.04 -12.66
C LEU A 256 -26.75 2.71 -12.69
N ASN A 257 -26.56 1.88 -13.72
CA ASN A 257 -27.16 0.56 -13.82
C ASN A 257 -26.24 -0.52 -13.22
N TRP A 258 -25.92 -0.39 -11.93
CA TRP A 258 -24.95 -1.25 -11.25
C TRP A 258 -25.43 -2.69 -11.05
N SER A 259 -26.73 -2.95 -11.22
CA SER A 259 -27.31 -4.30 -11.18
C SER A 259 -26.65 -5.26 -12.18
N LYS A 260 -26.06 -4.71 -13.24
CA LYS A 260 -25.35 -5.46 -14.28
C LYS A 260 -24.08 -6.16 -13.78
N TYR A 261 -23.45 -5.70 -12.70
CA TYR A 261 -22.22 -6.26 -12.17
C TYR A 261 -22.44 -7.36 -11.10
N ALA A 262 -23.67 -7.86 -10.94
CA ALA A 262 -24.04 -8.81 -9.88
C ALA A 262 -23.38 -10.21 -10.01
N ASP A 263 -22.72 -10.49 -11.14
CA ASP A 263 -21.97 -11.73 -11.36
C ASP A 263 -20.60 -11.75 -10.67
N PHE A 264 -19.95 -10.58 -10.48
CA PHE A 264 -18.69 -10.46 -9.73
C PHE A 264 -18.77 -9.58 -8.49
N LEU A 265 -19.70 -8.61 -8.43
CA LEU A 265 -20.03 -7.85 -7.21
C LEU A 265 -21.21 -8.53 -6.50
N THR A 266 -20.91 -9.58 -5.75
CA THR A 266 -21.94 -10.39 -5.09
C THR A 266 -22.15 -10.02 -3.62
N PHE A 267 -23.34 -10.30 -3.08
CA PHE A 267 -23.66 -10.20 -1.65
C PHE A 267 -24.23 -11.54 -1.13
N ARG A 268 -23.61 -12.66 -1.51
CA ARG A 268 -24.13 -13.99 -1.13
C ARG A 268 -24.14 -14.23 0.38
N GLY A 269 -23.12 -13.72 1.08
CA GLY A 269 -22.94 -13.95 2.52
C GLY A 269 -22.62 -15.42 2.84
N GLY A 270 -21.67 -15.67 3.75
CA GLY A 270 -21.28 -17.03 4.14
C GLY A 270 -20.03 -17.57 3.43
N LEU A 271 -19.82 -18.89 3.53
CA LEU A 271 -18.63 -19.57 3.01
C LEU A 271 -18.91 -20.19 1.65
N ASP A 272 -17.94 -20.13 0.75
CA ASP A 272 -17.94 -20.95 -0.44
C ASP A 272 -17.88 -22.43 -0.04
N PRO A 273 -18.78 -23.29 -0.55
CA PRO A 273 -18.90 -24.68 -0.10
C PRO A 273 -17.73 -25.57 -0.50
N ARG A 274 -16.94 -25.19 -1.52
CA ARG A 274 -15.80 -25.97 -2.02
C ARG A 274 -14.52 -25.60 -1.29
N THR A 275 -14.33 -24.32 -1.02
CA THR A 275 -13.10 -23.80 -0.42
C THR A 275 -13.24 -23.54 1.07
N ARG A 276 -14.46 -23.46 1.60
CA ARG A 276 -14.79 -23.04 2.97
C ARG A 276 -14.19 -21.67 3.33
N VAL A 277 -13.95 -20.82 2.33
CA VAL A 277 -13.49 -19.42 2.48
C VAL A 277 -14.69 -18.48 2.27
N ARG A 278 -14.75 -17.38 3.02
CA ARG A 278 -15.79 -16.35 2.85
C ARG A 278 -15.57 -15.60 1.53
N GLY A 279 -16.57 -15.55 0.66
CA GLY A 279 -16.52 -14.73 -0.55
C GLY A 279 -16.46 -13.23 -0.22
N ARG A 280 -15.75 -12.41 -1.01
CA ARG A 280 -15.76 -10.94 -0.87
C ARG A 280 -17.15 -10.41 -1.22
N SER A 281 -17.86 -9.90 -0.22
CA SER A 281 -19.14 -9.21 -0.38
C SER A 281 -18.92 -7.70 -0.43
N ILE A 282 -19.32 -7.05 -1.51
CA ILE A 282 -19.20 -5.59 -1.66
C ILE A 282 -20.54 -5.06 -2.19
N LEU A 283 -21.16 -4.18 -1.42
CA LEU A 283 -22.41 -3.41 -1.63
C LEU A 283 -23.71 -4.02 -1.05
N PRO A 284 -24.46 -3.23 -0.24
CA PRO A 284 -25.89 -3.36 -0.09
C PRO A 284 -26.57 -2.48 -1.16
N ILE A 285 -27.17 -3.09 -2.19
CA ILE A 285 -28.16 -2.39 -3.02
C ILE A 285 -29.49 -3.04 -2.71
N THR A 286 -30.23 -2.42 -1.79
CA THR A 286 -31.64 -2.72 -1.57
C THR A 286 -32.40 -2.29 -2.84
N ILE A 287 -33.03 -3.25 -3.51
CA ILE A 287 -33.98 -3.02 -4.61
C ILE A 287 -35.24 -2.36 -4.07
#